data_AF-A0A0G2HZD2-F1
#
_entry.id   AF-A0A0G2HZD2-F1
#
_cell.length_a   1.000
_cell.length_b   1.000
_cell.length_c   1.000
_cell.angle_alpha   90.00
_cell.angle_beta   90.00
_cell.angle_gamma   90.00
#
_symmetry.space_group_name_H-M   'P 1'
#
loop_
_entity.id
_entity.type
_entity.pdbx_description
1 polymer ?
#
loop_
_entity_poly.entity_id
_entity_poly.type
_entity_poly.pdbx_seq_one_letter_code
_entity_poly.pdbx_strand_id
1 'polypeptide(L)' 'MAPLLKTASLAILALLLASVSANSAQAIKYGRGISDGPEFCGGIGNIQCPPPKQCYDDPRDGCDPDQGGRDCGGICL' A
#
# COMPACT_ATOMS: atom_id res chain seq x y z
N MET A 1 -23.90 -9.41 50.83
CA MET A 1 -24.45 -9.26 49.46
C MET A 1 -24.05 -7.92 48.86
N ALA A 2 -22.80 -7.75 48.40
CA ALA A 2 -22.35 -6.55 47.67
C ALA A 2 -21.03 -6.69 46.85
N PRO A 3 -20.48 -7.87 46.47
CA PRO A 3 -19.24 -7.87 45.68
C PRO A 3 -19.47 -7.73 44.17
N LEU A 4 -20.67 -8.01 43.66
CA LEU A 4 -20.94 -8.12 42.22
C LEU A 4 -20.97 -6.77 41.47
N LEU A 5 -21.33 -5.66 42.14
CA LEU A 5 -21.47 -4.37 41.47
C LEU A 5 -20.11 -3.67 41.22
N LYS A 6 -19.11 -3.96 42.07
CA LYS A 6 -17.79 -3.32 42.02
C LYS A 6 -16.82 -4.04 41.06
N THR A 7 -16.94 -5.36 40.96
CA THR A 7 -16.18 -6.16 39.98
C THR A 7 -16.66 -5.91 38.55
N ALA A 8 -17.96 -5.71 38.33
CA ALA A 8 -18.50 -5.32 37.03
C ALA A 8 -17.91 -3.99 36.54
N SER A 9 -17.75 -3.00 37.43
CA SER A 9 -17.21 -1.68 37.09
C SER A 9 -15.74 -1.72 36.66
N LEU A 10 -14.93 -2.57 37.29
CA LEU A 10 -13.52 -2.75 36.92
C LEU A 10 -13.35 -3.56 35.63
N ALA A 11 -14.21 -4.55 35.40
CA ALA A 11 -14.21 -5.34 34.16
C ALA A 11 -14.60 -4.47 32.95
N ILE A 12 -15.59 -3.59 33.10
CA ILE A 12 -15.99 -2.64 32.05
C ILE A 12 -14.85 -1.64 31.75
N LEU A 13 -14.17 -1.13 32.77
CA LEU A 13 -13.03 -0.22 32.59
C LEU A 13 -11.84 -0.91 31.90
N ALA A 14 -11.57 -2.18 32.23
CA ALA A 14 -10.52 -2.97 31.58
C ALA A 14 -10.85 -3.28 30.10
N LEU A 15 -12.12 -3.57 29.79
CA LEU A 15 -12.58 -3.79 28.41
C LEU A 15 -12.49 -2.53 27.54
N LEU A 16 -12.77 -1.35 28.11
CA LEU A 16 -12.66 -0.06 27.40
C LEU A 16 -11.21 0.37 27.16
N LEU A 17 -10.28 0.05 28.05
CA LEU A 17 -8.86 0.38 27.87
C LEU A 17 -8.17 -0.53 26.84
N ALA A 18 -8.62 -1.77 26.68
CA ALA A 18 -8.04 -2.72 25.74
C ALA A 18 -8.34 -2.40 24.26
N SER A 19 -9.45 -1.69 23.96
CA SER A 19 -9.81 -1.32 22.59
C SER A 19 -9.05 -0.10 22.06
N VAL A 20 -8.44 0.72 22.93
CA VAL A 20 -7.71 1.93 22.51
C VAL A 20 -6.34 1.64 21.89
N SER A 21 -5.74 0.47 22.18
CA SER A 21 -4.39 0.11 21.72
C SER A 21 -4.35 -0.67 20.39
N ALA A 22 -5.48 -1.13 19.89
CA ALA A 22 -5.54 -1.97 18.68
C ALA A 22 -5.63 -1.19 17.36
N ASN A 23 -5.81 0.14 17.41
CA ASN A 23 -6.16 0.92 16.21
C ASN A 23 -4.97 1.48 15.41
N SER A 24 -3.72 1.17 15.79
CA SER A 24 -2.52 1.81 15.21
C SER A 24 -1.82 1.01 14.12
N ALA A 25 -2.35 -0.14 13.70
CA ALA A 25 -1.66 -1.05 12.77
C ALA A 25 -2.23 -1.09 11.34
N GLN A 26 -3.15 -0.20 10.98
CA GLN A 26 -3.52 -0.01 9.58
C GLN A 26 -2.49 0.89 8.91
N ALA A 27 -1.29 0.35 8.73
CA ALA A 27 -0.37 0.86 7.73
C ALA A 27 -1.09 0.74 6.39
N ILE A 28 -1.61 1.86 5.92
CA ILE A 28 -2.18 1.99 4.58
C ILE A 28 -1.08 1.58 3.60
N LYS A 29 -1.15 0.34 3.11
CA LYS A 29 -0.34 -0.23 2.02
C LYS A 29 -0.73 0.41 0.68
N TYR A 30 -0.82 1.74 0.62
CA TYR A 30 -0.76 2.40 -0.67
C TYR A 30 0.70 2.44 -1.08
N GLY A 31 1.07 1.58 -2.03
CA GLY A 31 2.33 1.65 -2.77
C GLY A 31 2.40 2.91 -3.63
N ARG A 32 2.19 4.08 -3.02
CA ARG A 32 2.25 5.38 -3.66
C ARG A 32 3.26 6.20 -2.89
N GLY A 33 4.54 5.88 -3.10
CA GLY A 33 5.57 6.91 -2.99
C GLY A 33 5.06 8.10 -3.81
N ILE A 34 5.01 9.27 -3.21
CA ILE A 34 4.70 10.50 -3.91
C ILE A 34 5.89 10.76 -4.83
N SER A 35 5.87 10.15 -6.00
CA SER A 35 6.66 10.56 -7.14
C SER A 35 5.84 11.64 -7.83
N ASP A 36 6.39 12.84 -8.01
CA ASP A 36 5.80 13.93 -8.82
C ASP A 36 5.80 13.58 -10.33
N GLY A 37 5.70 12.29 -10.65
CA GLY A 37 5.83 11.73 -11.98
C GLY A 37 5.06 10.42 -12.11
N PRO A 38 4.89 9.94 -13.35
CA PRO A 38 4.17 8.72 -13.64
C PRO A 38 4.76 7.50 -12.91
N GLU A 39 3.88 6.55 -12.58
CA GLU A 39 4.24 5.31 -11.90
C GLU A 39 5.03 4.38 -12.84
N PHE A 40 6.15 3.84 -12.37
CA PHE A 40 7.02 2.96 -13.15
C PHE A 40 6.40 1.58 -13.37
N CYS A 41 6.65 0.99 -14.55
CA CYS A 41 6.31 -0.39 -14.88
C CYS A 41 7.37 -1.03 -15.80
N GLY A 42 7.21 -2.33 -16.11
CA GLY A 42 8.12 -3.04 -17.01
C GLY A 42 9.47 -3.36 -16.38
N GLY A 43 10.54 -3.21 -17.15
CA GLY A 43 11.90 -3.59 -16.75
C GLY A 43 12.14 -5.10 -16.75
N ILE A 44 13.36 -5.50 -16.36
CA ILE A 44 13.73 -6.92 -16.11
C ILE A 44 12.76 -7.59 -15.12
N GLY A 45 12.17 -6.81 -14.21
CA GLY A 45 11.21 -7.28 -13.21
C GLY A 45 9.79 -7.49 -13.74
N ASN A 46 9.48 -7.08 -14.97
CA ASN A 46 8.13 -7.08 -15.54
C ASN A 46 7.08 -6.51 -14.56
N ILE A 47 7.40 -5.34 -13.99
CA ILE A 47 6.58 -4.69 -12.97
C ILE A 47 5.22 -4.32 -13.57
N GLN A 48 4.14 -4.79 -12.94
CA GLN A 48 2.78 -4.60 -13.42
C GLN A 48 2.20 -3.28 -12.91
N CYS A 49 1.40 -2.64 -13.76
CA CYS A 49 0.60 -1.49 -13.36
C CYS A 49 -0.61 -1.92 -12.53
N PRO A 50 -1.05 -1.08 -11.56
CA PRO A 50 -2.31 -1.30 -10.89
C PRO A 50 -3.48 -1.13 -11.88
N PRO A 51 -4.53 -1.98 -11.82
CA PRO A 51 -5.73 -1.78 -12.63
C PRO A 51 -6.37 -0.40 -12.38
N PRO A 52 -6.92 0.27 -13.40
CA PRO A 52 -7.13 -0.19 -14.78
C PRO A 52 -5.99 0.18 -15.76
N LYS A 53 -4.82 0.60 -15.25
CA LYS A 53 -3.76 1.18 -16.07
C LYS A 53 -3.02 0.13 -16.89
N GLN A 54 -2.42 0.56 -17.99
CA GLN A 54 -1.54 -0.25 -18.82
C GLN A 54 -0.12 0.30 -18.82
N CYS A 55 0.85 -0.59 -19.05
CA CYS A 55 2.26 -0.23 -19.11
C CYS A 55 2.63 0.20 -20.53
N TYR A 56 3.17 1.41 -20.67
CA TYR A 56 3.65 1.96 -21.93
C TYR A 56 5.12 2.35 -21.80
N ASP A 57 5.86 2.25 -22.91
CA ASP A 57 7.26 2.66 -22.99
C ASP A 57 7.44 4.14 -22.60
N ASP A 58 8.51 4.48 -21.86
CA ASP A 58 8.78 5.86 -21.49
C ASP A 58 9.57 6.57 -22.60
N PRO A 59 8.97 7.50 -23.37
CA PRO A 59 9.63 8.12 -24.52
C PRO A 59 10.84 9.00 -24.14
N ARG A 60 11.14 9.13 -22.84
CA ARG A 60 12.24 9.95 -22.29
C ARG A 60 13.51 9.14 -22.02
N ASP A 61 13.46 7.80 -21.98
CA ASP A 61 14.59 6.99 -21.52
C ASP A 61 15.51 6.47 -22.65
N GLY A 62 15.09 6.63 -23.90
CA GLY A 62 15.86 6.23 -25.08
C GLY A 62 16.03 4.71 -25.23
N CYS A 63 15.33 3.93 -24.39
CA CYS A 63 15.26 2.49 -24.45
C CYS A 63 14.09 2.13 -25.38
N ASP A 64 14.35 1.42 -26.48
CA ASP A 64 13.30 1.02 -27.42
C ASP A 64 13.07 -0.51 -27.32
N PRO A 65 11.89 -0.95 -26.83
CA PRO A 65 11.59 -2.37 -26.70
C PRO A 65 11.56 -3.12 -28.04
N ASP A 66 11.26 -2.44 -29.15
CA ASP A 66 11.22 -3.02 -30.50
C ASP A 66 12.62 -3.16 -31.13
N GLN A 67 13.62 -2.44 -30.61
CA GLN A 67 15.01 -2.49 -31.07
C GLN A 67 15.91 -3.40 -30.20
N GLY A 68 15.33 -4.16 -29.27
CA GLY A 68 16.06 -5.13 -28.44
C GLY A 68 15.93 -4.92 -26.93
N GLY A 69 15.15 -3.93 -26.48
CA GLY A 69 14.93 -3.62 -25.08
C GLY A 69 13.75 -4.36 -24.44
N ARG A 70 13.74 -5.70 -24.43
CA ARG A 70 12.68 -6.48 -23.75
C ARG A 70 12.51 -6.13 -22.26
N ASP A 71 13.56 -5.56 -21.69
CA ASP A 71 13.67 -5.15 -20.30
C ASP A 71 13.60 -3.62 -20.12
N CYS A 72 13.04 -2.88 -21.08
CA CYS A 72 12.85 -1.44 -20.94
C CYS A 72 11.84 -1.11 -19.84
N GLY A 73 12.12 -0.01 -19.14
CA GLY A 73 11.19 0.57 -18.18
C GLY A 73 10.06 1.29 -18.90
N GLY A 74 8.95 1.49 -18.20
CA GLY A 74 7.80 2.18 -18.74
C GLY A 74 7.06 2.98 -17.68
N ILE A 75 5.95 3.57 -18.11
CA ILE A 75 5.04 4.37 -17.31
C ILE A 75 3.62 3.83 -17.36
N CYS A 76 2.94 3.80 -16.22
CA CYS A 76 1.54 3.40 -16.12
C CYS A 76 0.59 4.56 -16.49
N LEU A 77 -0.28 4.32 -17.47
CA LEU A 77 -1.34 5.25 -17.91
C LEU A 77 -2.72 4.62 -17.79
#